data_AF-A0A522DFA0-F1
#
_entry.id   AF-A0A522DFA0-F1
#
_cell.length_a   1.000
_cell.length_b   1.000
_cell.length_c   1.000
_cell.angle_alpha   90.00
_cell.angle_beta   90.00
_cell.angle_gamma   90.00
#
_symmetry.space_group_name_H-M   'P 1'
#
loop_
_entity.id
_entity.type
_entity.pdbx_description
1 polymer ?
#
loop_
_entity_poly.entity_id
_entity_poly.type
_entity_poly.pdbx_seq_one_letter_code
_entity_poly.pdbx_strand_id
1 'polypeptide(L)'
;LASFETNAITTINNTRYIPKSLAENGSINLSRHNIAKIRGQLFLTKSDIILNYDLLDTPDFFWEYPEYETFYSIAAKYLEVAPRTEVLSKKLETIHELFEMLADEQKHRHSSILELIIIGLIAFEIGMTIVGKLF
;
A
#
# COMPACT_ATOMS: atom_id res chain seq x y z
N LEU A 1 -18.52 11.59 1.82
CA LEU A 1 -17.28 12.06 1.15
C LEU A 1 -16.23 12.63 2.12
N ALA A 2 -16.53 13.71 2.87
CA ALA A 2 -15.53 14.39 3.72
C ALA A 2 -14.86 13.49 4.79
N SER A 3 -15.60 12.56 5.39
CA SER A 3 -15.04 11.59 6.36
C SER A 3 -14.02 10.65 5.71
N PHE A 4 -14.31 10.12 4.51
CA PHE A 4 -13.41 9.24 3.77
C PHE A 4 -12.16 9.97 3.28
N GLU A 5 -12.34 11.19 2.79
CA GLU A 5 -11.23 12.06 2.39
C GLU A 5 -10.31 12.35 3.59
N THR A 6 -10.89 12.58 4.77
CA THR A 6 -10.13 12.75 6.01
C THR A 6 -9.32 11.50 6.37
N ASN A 7 -9.90 10.31 6.28
CA ASN A 7 -9.20 9.05 6.56
C ASN A 7 -8.06 8.81 5.58
N ALA A 8 -8.25 9.11 4.30
CA ALA A 8 -7.23 8.98 3.28
C ALA A 8 -6.09 9.98 3.45
N ILE A 9 -6.42 11.26 3.70
CA ILE A 9 -5.41 12.30 3.98
C ILE A 9 -4.60 11.93 5.23
N THR A 10 -5.26 11.43 6.29
CA THR A 10 -4.60 10.99 7.51
C THR A 10 -3.63 9.85 7.23
N THR A 11 -4.06 8.85 6.47
CA THR A 11 -3.20 7.70 6.08
C THR A 11 -2.00 8.15 5.25
N ILE A 12 -2.20 9.07 4.30
CA ILE A 12 -1.13 9.68 3.49
C ILE A 12 -0.13 10.43 4.38
N ASN A 13 -0.62 11.28 5.28
CA ASN A 13 0.23 12.09 6.16
C ASN A 13 1.05 11.20 7.11
N ASN A 14 0.42 10.18 7.68
CA ASN A 14 1.07 9.24 8.60
C ASN A 14 2.17 8.40 7.94
N THR A 15 2.15 8.24 6.61
CA THR A 15 3.13 7.42 5.87
C THR A 15 4.16 8.23 5.10
N ARG A 16 4.00 9.56 5.02
CA ARG A 16 4.83 10.46 4.20
C ARG A 16 6.33 10.45 4.55
N TYR A 17 6.68 10.16 5.81
CA TYR A 17 8.08 10.13 6.25
C TYR A 17 8.86 8.91 5.72
N ILE A 18 8.16 7.84 5.33
CA ILE A 18 8.77 6.55 4.98
C ILE A 18 9.59 6.63 3.69
N PRO A 19 9.04 7.10 2.54
CA PRO A 19 9.85 7.25 1.33
C PRO A 19 11.00 8.24 1.49
N LYS A 20 10.83 9.27 2.32
CA LYS A 20 11.92 10.21 2.65
C LYS A 20 13.06 9.51 3.40
N SER A 21 12.74 8.75 4.44
CA SER A 21 13.74 7.99 5.20
C SER A 21 14.44 6.93 4.34
N LEU A 22 13.71 6.27 3.43
CA LEU A 22 14.28 5.31 2.49
C LEU A 22 15.27 5.98 1.53
N ALA A 23 14.94 7.16 0.99
CA ALA A 23 15.81 7.89 0.08
C ALA A 23 17.07 8.43 0.78
N GLU A 24 16.95 8.87 2.04
CA GLU A 24 18.07 9.44 2.81
C GLU A 24 19.00 8.36 3.38
N ASN A 25 18.43 7.25 3.88
CA ASN A 25 19.19 6.25 4.65
C ASN A 25 19.37 4.92 3.91
N GLY A 26 18.76 4.73 2.74
CA GLY A 26 18.76 3.47 1.99
C GLY A 26 17.99 2.32 2.67
N SER A 27 17.37 2.57 3.83
CA SER A 27 16.65 1.57 4.60
C SER A 27 15.55 2.20 5.44
N ILE A 28 14.56 1.39 5.83
CA ILE A 28 13.48 1.79 6.74
C ILE A 28 13.43 0.84 7.94
N ASN A 29 13.25 1.40 9.14
CA ASN A 29 13.12 0.63 10.37
C ASN A 29 11.66 0.19 10.59
N LEU A 30 11.09 -0.56 9.64
CA LEU A 30 9.77 -1.16 9.78
C LEU A 30 9.84 -2.68 9.65
N SER A 31 9.16 -3.37 10.56
CA SER A 31 9.01 -4.82 10.50
C SER A 31 8.09 -5.23 9.35
N ARG A 32 8.26 -6.46 8.85
CA ARG A 32 7.37 -7.05 7.84
C ARG A 32 5.90 -7.01 8.26
N HIS A 33 5.64 -7.24 9.55
CA HIS A 33 4.30 -7.16 10.13
C HIS A 33 3.70 -5.75 10.02
N ASN A 34 4.48 -4.73 10.34
CA ASN A 34 4.02 -3.34 10.24
C ASN A 34 3.79 -2.93 8.79
N ILE A 35 4.66 -3.33 7.86
CA ILE A 35 4.46 -3.12 6.42
C ILE A 35 3.14 -3.77 5.96
N ALA A 36 2.86 -5.01 6.37
CA ALA A 36 1.61 -5.70 6.02
C ALA A 36 0.36 -4.99 6.58
N LYS A 37 0.42 -4.51 7.83
CA LYS A 37 -0.66 -3.70 8.42
C LYS A 37 -0.94 -2.42 7.63
N ILE A 38 0.10 -1.68 7.25
CA ILE A 38 -0.06 -0.44 6.50
C ILE A 38 -0.63 -0.72 5.10
N ARG A 39 -0.17 -1.79 4.43
CA ARG A 39 -0.75 -2.23 3.15
C ARG A 39 -2.25 -2.54 3.27
N GLY A 40 -2.64 -3.28 4.30
CA GLY A 40 -4.05 -3.58 4.58
C GLY A 40 -4.87 -2.31 4.83
N GLN A 41 -4.33 -1.37 5.60
CA GLN A 41 -5.00 -0.08 5.84
C GLN A 41 -5.19 0.73 4.56
N LEU A 42 -4.17 0.81 3.70
CA LEU A 42 -4.27 1.47 2.39
C LEU A 42 -5.30 0.80 1.49
N PHE A 43 -5.36 -0.53 1.50
CA PHE A 43 -6.36 -1.29 0.73
C PHE A 43 -7.77 -0.97 1.21
N LEU A 44 -8.03 -0.98 2.52
CA LEU A 44 -9.32 -0.60 3.08
C LEU A 44 -9.72 0.82 2.69
N THR A 45 -8.81 1.79 2.85
CA THR A 45 -9.06 3.19 2.49
C THR A 45 -9.31 3.36 0.99
N LYS A 46 -8.58 2.66 0.12
CA LYS A 46 -8.82 2.66 -1.34
C LYS A 46 -10.18 2.05 -1.66
N SER A 47 -10.52 0.92 -1.05
CA SER A 47 -11.81 0.24 -1.24
C SER A 47 -12.98 1.10 -0.78
N ASP A 48 -12.85 1.79 0.35
CA ASP A 48 -13.87 2.72 0.85
C ASP A 48 -14.12 3.85 -0.14
N ILE A 49 -13.07 4.41 -0.74
CA ILE A 49 -13.21 5.47 -1.75
C ILE A 49 -13.87 4.91 -3.01
N ILE A 50 -13.43 3.75 -3.52
CA ILE A 50 -13.93 3.17 -4.78
C ILE A 50 -15.38 2.70 -4.64
N LEU A 51 -15.73 1.97 -3.59
CA LEU A 51 -17.11 1.48 -3.38
C LEU A 51 -18.11 2.61 -3.18
N ASN A 52 -17.66 3.75 -2.65
CA ASN A 52 -18.51 4.94 -2.52
C ASN A 52 -18.35 5.90 -3.70
N TYR A 53 -17.46 5.62 -4.65
CA TYR A 53 -17.36 6.34 -5.93
C TYR A 53 -18.50 5.92 -6.87
N ASP A 54 -18.98 4.67 -6.78
CA ASP A 54 -20.23 4.24 -7.44
C ASP A 54 -21.44 5.08 -6.99
N LEU A 55 -21.40 5.73 -5.82
CA LEU A 55 -22.44 6.68 -5.38
C LEU A 55 -22.32 8.07 -6.03
N LEU A 56 -21.27 8.31 -6.83
CA LEU A 56 -21.07 9.54 -7.61
C LEU A 56 -21.62 9.42 -9.04
N ASP A 57 -21.99 8.21 -9.48
CA ASP A 57 -22.88 8.06 -10.62
C ASP A 57 -24.23 8.69 -10.30
N THR A 58 -24.97 9.13 -11.33
CA THR A 58 -26.28 9.75 -11.15
C THR A 58 -27.14 8.87 -10.24
N PRO A 59 -27.47 9.33 -9.00
CA PRO A 59 -28.25 8.54 -8.06
C PRO A 59 -29.58 8.07 -8.64
N ASP A 60 -30.00 6.86 -8.29
CA ASP A 60 -31.26 6.29 -8.79
C ASP A 60 -32.50 7.13 -8.47
N PHE A 61 -32.40 7.99 -7.45
CA PHE A 61 -33.39 9.01 -7.13
C PHE A 61 -33.81 9.86 -8.35
N PHE A 62 -32.87 10.19 -9.24
CA PHE A 62 -33.15 11.01 -10.41
C PHE A 62 -33.90 10.27 -11.52
N TRP A 63 -34.03 8.94 -11.46
CA TRP A 63 -34.93 8.20 -12.36
C TRP A 63 -36.40 8.60 -12.12
N GLU A 64 -36.76 8.92 -10.87
CA GLU A 64 -38.13 9.33 -10.51
C GLU A 64 -38.31 10.85 -10.55
N TYR A 65 -37.23 11.62 -10.36
CA TYR A 65 -37.24 13.10 -10.36
C TYR A 65 -36.12 13.72 -11.24
N PRO A 66 -36.22 13.59 -12.57
CA PRO A 66 -35.15 14.01 -13.50
C PRO A 66 -34.90 15.52 -13.52
N GLU A 67 -35.88 16.34 -13.12
CA GLU A 67 -35.74 17.80 -13.08
C GLU A 67 -34.65 18.29 -12.11
N TYR A 68 -34.30 17.49 -11.10
CA TYR A 68 -33.27 17.84 -10.12
C TYR A 68 -31.84 17.42 -10.54
N GLU A 69 -31.69 16.56 -11.55
CA GLU A 69 -30.40 16.01 -11.99
C GLU A 69 -29.44 17.12 -12.45
N THR A 70 -29.96 18.14 -13.13
CA THR A 70 -29.15 19.26 -13.63
C THR A 70 -28.54 20.05 -12.48
N PHE A 71 -29.29 20.32 -11.41
CA PHE A 71 -28.79 21.04 -10.24
C PHE A 71 -27.74 20.22 -9.49
N TYR A 72 -27.97 18.90 -9.36
CA TYR A 72 -26.99 17.98 -8.79
C TYR A 72 -25.68 17.99 -9.59
N SER A 73 -25.77 17.86 -10.91
CA SER A 73 -24.60 17.83 -11.80
C SER A 73 -23.78 19.12 -11.72
N ILE A 74 -24.44 20.28 -11.66
CA ILE A 74 -23.77 21.58 -11.49
C ILE A 74 -23.06 21.65 -10.13
N ALA A 75 -23.73 21.23 -9.06
CA ALA A 75 -23.15 21.23 -7.72
C ALA A 75 -21.96 20.26 -7.61
N ALA A 76 -22.09 19.04 -8.14
CA ALA A 76 -21.03 18.02 -8.14
C ALA A 76 -19.81 18.48 -8.94
N LYS A 77 -20.03 19.14 -10.09
CA LYS A 77 -18.98 19.74 -10.90
C LYS A 77 -18.30 20.91 -10.19
N TYR A 78 -19.09 21.81 -9.59
CA TYR A 78 -18.56 22.96 -8.84
C TYR A 78 -17.71 22.51 -7.63
N LEU A 79 -18.11 21.42 -6.98
CA LEU A 79 -17.37 20.84 -5.86
C LEU A 79 -16.20 19.93 -6.27
N GLU A 80 -15.99 19.73 -7.58
CA GLU A 80 -14.90 18.94 -8.15
C GLU A 80 -14.84 17.51 -7.58
N VAL A 81 -15.99 16.89 -7.34
CA VAL A 81 -16.05 15.64 -6.58
C VAL A 81 -15.29 14.49 -7.25
N ALA A 82 -15.47 14.31 -8.56
CA ALA A 82 -14.77 13.30 -9.36
C ALA A 82 -13.25 13.52 -9.46
N PRO A 83 -12.73 14.68 -9.91
CA PRO A 83 -11.28 14.88 -10.00
C PRO A 83 -10.58 14.81 -8.62
N ARG A 84 -11.22 15.26 -7.53
CA ARG A 84 -10.64 15.16 -6.18
C ARG A 84 -10.47 13.73 -5.71
N THR A 85 -11.46 12.89 -5.97
CA THR A 85 -11.44 11.46 -5.60
C THR A 85 -10.46 10.68 -6.48
N GLU A 86 -10.34 11.01 -7.76
CA GLU A 86 -9.33 10.45 -8.66
C GLU A 86 -7.91 10.75 -8.17
N VAL A 87 -7.61 12.01 -7.85
CA VAL A 87 -6.30 12.42 -7.31
C VAL A 87 -5.99 11.70 -5.99
N LEU A 88 -6.99 11.54 -5.13
CA LEU A 88 -6.82 10.82 -3.86
C LEU A 88 -6.53 9.34 -4.08
N SER A 89 -7.27 8.70 -4.98
CA SER A 89 -7.04 7.30 -5.37
C SER A 89 -5.64 7.10 -5.91
N LYS A 90 -5.16 8.00 -6.78
CA LYS A 90 -3.80 7.93 -7.33
C LYS A 90 -2.72 8.07 -6.26
N LYS A 91 -2.89 8.98 -5.30
CA LYS A 91 -1.97 9.11 -4.17
C LYS A 91 -1.90 7.85 -3.32
N LEU A 92 -3.04 7.21 -3.03
CA LEU A 92 -3.08 5.96 -2.27
C LEU A 92 -2.41 4.82 -3.04
N GLU A 93 -2.58 4.76 -4.35
CA GLU A 93 -1.92 3.78 -5.21
C GLU A 93 -0.40 3.92 -5.19
N THR A 94 0.15 5.12 -5.33
CA THR A 94 1.59 5.34 -5.24
C THR A 94 2.17 4.91 -3.89
N ILE A 95 1.44 5.14 -2.80
CA ILE A 95 1.87 4.68 -1.47
C ILE A 95 1.80 3.15 -1.40
N HIS A 96 0.76 2.53 -1.95
CA HIS A 96 0.63 1.07 -1.99
C HIS A 96 1.80 0.42 -2.73
N GLU A 97 2.16 0.91 -3.91
CA GLU A 97 3.29 0.44 -4.72
C GLU A 97 4.61 0.50 -3.93
N LEU A 98 4.85 1.59 -3.19
CA LEU A 98 6.01 1.71 -2.31
C LEU A 98 6.04 0.60 -1.25
N PHE A 99 4.92 0.33 -0.58
CA PHE A 99 4.89 -0.71 0.45
C PHE A 99 4.94 -2.12 -0.11
N GLU A 100 4.48 -2.34 -1.34
CA GLU A 100 4.64 -3.60 -2.04
C GLU A 100 6.11 -3.88 -2.35
N MET A 101 6.83 -2.91 -2.91
CA MET A 101 8.28 -2.97 -3.12
C MET A 101 9.03 -3.28 -1.82
N LEU A 102 8.70 -2.59 -0.72
CA LEU A 102 9.31 -2.83 0.59
C LEU A 102 8.99 -4.23 1.15
N ALA A 103 7.81 -4.77 0.87
CA ALA A 103 7.44 -6.11 1.29
C ALA A 103 8.21 -7.20 0.51
N ASP A 104 8.45 -6.97 -0.78
CA ASP A 104 9.23 -7.86 -1.64
C ASP A 104 10.72 -7.86 -1.28
N GLU A 105 11.30 -6.70 -0.99
CA GLU A 105 12.67 -6.58 -0.48
C GLU A 105 12.88 -7.42 0.80
N GLN A 106 11.90 -7.38 1.73
CA GLN A 106 11.92 -8.17 2.95
C GLN A 106 11.83 -9.69 2.69
N LYS A 107 11.12 -10.11 1.63
CA LYS A 107 11.02 -11.51 1.21
C LYS A 107 12.34 -12.02 0.65
N HIS A 108 13.02 -11.23 -0.18
CA HIS A 108 14.34 -11.56 -0.70
C HIS A 108 15.37 -11.76 0.40
N ARG A 109 15.38 -10.89 1.43
CA ARG A 109 16.29 -11.04 2.57
C ARG A 109 16.11 -12.37 3.32
N HIS A 110 14.87 -12.84 3.49
CA HIS A 110 14.63 -14.13 4.14
C HIS A 110 15.13 -15.31 3.29
N SER A 111 14.92 -15.26 1.98
CA SER A 111 15.44 -16.27 1.05
C SER A 111 16.97 -16.38 1.13
N SER A 112 17.67 -15.25 1.21
CA SER A 112 19.14 -15.23 1.35
C SER A 112 19.63 -15.83 2.66
N ILE A 113 18.88 -15.68 3.76
CA ILE A 113 19.25 -16.31 5.04
C ILE A 113 19.16 -17.84 4.95
N LEU A 114 18.09 -18.36 4.34
CA LEU A 114 17.93 -19.80 4.15
C LEU A 114 19.06 -20.37 3.28
N GLU A 115 19.42 -19.66 2.22
CA GLU A 115 20.53 -20.02 1.35
C GLU A 115 21.87 -20.08 2.12
N LEU A 116 22.15 -19.07 2.96
CA LEU A 116 23.36 -19.06 3.80
C LEU A 116 23.39 -20.22 4.81
N ILE A 117 22.24 -20.61 5.37
CA ILE A 117 22.14 -21.78 6.27
C ILE A 117 22.51 -23.06 5.51
N ILE A 118 21.99 -23.25 4.29
CA ILE A 118 22.29 -24.43 3.47
C ILE A 118 23.78 -24.49 3.12
N ILE A 119 24.36 -23.38 2.67
CA ILE A 119 25.79 -23.28 2.36
C ILE A 119 26.64 -23.61 3.59
N GLY A 120 26.27 -23.08 4.77
CA GLY A 120 26.95 -23.36 6.03
C GLY A 120 26.89 -24.83 6.45
N LEU A 121 25.73 -25.49 6.29
CA LEU A 121 25.56 -26.91 6.60
C LEU A 121 26.42 -27.80 5.70
N ILE A 122 26.49 -27.51 4.40
CA ILE A 122 27.34 -28.24 3.46
C ILE A 122 28.83 -28.05 3.81
N ALA A 123 29.25 -26.82 4.12
CA ALA A 123 30.62 -26.53 4.52
C ALA A 123 31.03 -27.28 5.81
N PHE A 124 30.11 -27.37 6.78
CA PHE A 124 30.32 -28.12 8.02
C PHE A 124 30.49 -29.63 7.76
N GLU A 125 29.64 -30.23 6.93
CA GLU A 125 29.70 -31.65 6.56
C GLU A 125 31.04 -32.00 5.88
N ILE A 126 31.47 -31.17 4.94
CA ILE A 126 32.75 -31.33 4.24
C ILE A 126 33.91 -31.19 5.23
N GLY A 127 33.86 -30.20 6.12
CA GLY A 127 34.88 -29.98 7.15
C GLY A 127 35.03 -31.19 8.07
N MET A 128 33.91 -31.72 8.60
CA MET A 128 33.88 -32.93 9.42
C MET A 128 34.47 -34.14 8.69
N THR A 129 34.11 -34.33 7.42
CA THR A 129 34.62 -35.42 6.58
C THR A 129 36.12 -35.34 6.38
N ILE A 130 36.67 -34.14 6.18
CA ILE A 130 38.11 -33.94 6.00
C ILE A 130 38.85 -34.19 7.32
N VAL A 131 38.37 -33.64 8.44
CA VAL A 131 38.98 -33.84 9.76
C VAL A 131 38.99 -35.33 10.13
N GLY A 132 37.88 -36.03 9.92
CA GLY A 132 37.80 -37.48 10.18
C GLY A 132 38.61 -38.36 9.23
N LYS A 133 39.08 -37.83 8.09
CA LYS A 133 40.03 -38.53 7.20
C LYS A 133 41.49 -38.21 7.53
N LEU A 134 41.75 -37.10 8.23
CA LEU A 134 43.10 -36.63 8.52
C LEU A 134 43.65 -37.15 9.87
N PHE A 135 42.77 -37.45 10.81
CA PHE A 135 43.05 -38.06 12.11
C PHE A 135 42.62 -39.53 12.12
#